data_AF-A0A9D6N301-F1
#
_entry.id   AF-A0A9D6N301-F1
#
_cell.length_a   1.000
_cell.length_b   1.000
_cell.length_c   1.000
_cell.angle_alpha   90.00
_cell.angle_beta   90.00
_cell.angle_gamma   90.00
#
_symmetry.space_group_name_H-M   'P 1'
#
loop_
_entity.id
_entity.type
_entity.pdbx_description
1 polymer ?
#
loop_
_entity_poly.entity_id
_entity_poly.type
_entity_poly.pdbx_seq_one_letter_code
_entity_poly.pdbx_strand_id
1 'polypeptide(L)'
;MLEDRVLQFVADQTGYRVWTESGTRLDVVRCNSIQPDIVDPEDYCTYMWIKALQGFFLLRQRICAREPQDWFLVQEVLPAINDPAFFFDYWDRLGETLSSVPPGISPPESRCPRSTGADSPE
;
A
#
# COMPACT_ATOMS: atom_id res chain seq x y z
N MET A 1 -0.92 -10.60 10.75
CA MET A 1 -0.82 -9.60 9.67
C MET A 1 0.66 -9.33 9.50
N LEU A 2 1.18 -9.46 8.27
CA LEU A 2 2.55 -9.08 7.94
C LEU A 2 2.46 -7.56 7.85
N GLU A 3 2.85 -6.77 8.86
CA GLU A 3 2.95 -5.31 8.70
C GLU A 3 4.42 -4.97 8.75
N ASP A 4 5.04 -4.95 7.58
CA ASP A 4 6.49 -4.80 7.46
C ASP A 4 6.81 -3.52 6.68
N ARG A 5 7.50 -2.59 7.33
CA ARG A 5 7.77 -1.26 6.78
C ARG A 5 8.69 -1.37 5.56
N VAL A 6 8.34 -0.69 4.48
CA VAL A 6 9.21 -0.52 3.32
C VAL A 6 10.25 0.55 3.65
N LEU A 7 11.52 0.15 3.69
CA LEU A 7 12.64 1.07 3.92
C LEU A 7 13.08 1.76 2.64
N GLN A 8 13.03 1.04 1.52
CA GLN A 8 13.47 1.56 0.23
C GLN A 8 12.61 1.02 -0.91
N PHE A 9 12.19 1.94 -1.79
CA PHE A 9 11.61 1.64 -3.08
C PHE A 9 12.50 2.27 -4.14
N VAL A 10 13.28 1.46 -4.86
CA VAL A 10 14.23 1.93 -5.88
C VAL A 10 13.64 1.68 -7.25
N ALA A 11 13.57 2.73 -8.05
CA ALA A 11 13.26 2.68 -9.47
C ALA A 11 14.51 3.17 -10.23
N ASP A 12 15.20 2.26 -10.91
CA ASP A 12 16.37 2.59 -11.72
C ASP A 12 16.28 1.93 -13.10
N GLN A 13 17.33 2.10 -13.91
CA GLN A 13 17.38 1.56 -15.28
C GLN A 13 17.33 0.02 -15.34
N THR A 14 17.59 -0.66 -14.24
CA THR A 14 17.57 -2.12 -14.13
C THR A 14 16.23 -2.66 -13.61
N GLY A 15 15.32 -1.78 -13.21
CA GLY A 15 13.96 -2.12 -12.80
C GLY A 15 13.56 -1.54 -11.45
N TYR A 16 12.57 -2.19 -10.84
CA TYR A 16 11.96 -1.76 -9.59
C TYR A 16 12.27 -2.76 -8.49
N ARG A 17 12.71 -2.27 -7.32
CA ARG A 17 13.07 -3.10 -6.17
C ARG A 17 12.54 -2.51 -4.88
N VAL A 18 12.04 -3.37 -4.00
CA VAL A 18 11.52 -3.00 -2.68
C VAL A 18 12.31 -3.74 -1.61
N TRP A 19 12.72 -3.03 -0.56
CA TRP A 19 13.32 -3.60 0.65
C TRP A 19 12.50 -3.24 1.87
N THR A 20 12.22 -4.24 2.69
CA THR A 20 11.48 -4.06 3.94
C THR A 20 12.39 -4.15 5.16
N GLU A 21 11.87 -3.76 6.32
CA GLU A 21 12.60 -3.78 7.59
C GLU A 21 12.98 -5.20 8.03
N SER A 22 12.16 -6.20 7.74
CA SER A 22 12.50 -7.62 7.99
C SER A 22 13.62 -8.15 7.09
N GLY A 23 14.07 -7.37 6.10
CA GLY A 23 15.07 -7.78 5.11
C GLY A 23 14.47 -8.46 3.87
N THR A 24 13.14 -8.43 3.70
CA THR A 24 12.50 -8.95 2.48
C THR A 24 12.87 -8.05 1.29
N ARG A 25 13.31 -8.67 0.19
CA ARG A 25 13.57 -8.01 -1.09
C ARG A 25 12.56 -8.48 -2.14
N LEU A 26 11.88 -7.54 -2.77
CA LEU A 26 10.99 -7.80 -3.90
C LEU A 26 11.61 -7.26 -5.19
N ASP A 27 11.84 -8.13 -6.17
CA ASP A 27 12.25 -7.73 -7.52
C ASP A 27 11.00 -7.57 -8.38
N VAL A 28 10.51 -6.35 -8.49
CA VAL A 28 9.20 -6.03 -9.04
C VAL A 28 9.21 -6.14 -10.56
N VAL A 29 8.33 -7.00 -11.08
CA VAL A 29 8.08 -7.21 -12.51
C VAL A 29 6.94 -6.32 -12.99
N ARG A 30 5.92 -6.13 -12.15
CA ARG A 30 4.74 -5.31 -12.45
C ARG A 30 4.14 -4.78 -11.15
N CYS A 31 3.61 -3.57 -11.19
CA CYS A 31 2.79 -3.04 -10.11
C CYS A 31 1.64 -2.20 -10.66
N ASN A 32 0.54 -2.16 -9.92
CA ASN A 32 -0.60 -1.28 -10.18
C ASN A 32 -1.05 -0.61 -8.87
N SER A 33 -1.37 0.68 -8.90
CA SER A 33 -1.85 1.44 -7.74
C SER A 33 -3.37 1.35 -7.60
N ILE A 34 -3.88 0.90 -6.45
CA ILE A 34 -5.31 0.80 -6.15
C ILE A 34 -5.66 1.97 -5.24
N GLN A 35 -6.65 2.75 -5.65
CA GLN A 35 -7.29 3.72 -4.78
C GLN A 35 -8.72 3.26 -4.53
N PRO A 36 -9.02 2.67 -3.35
CA PRO A 36 -10.40 2.47 -2.92
C PRO A 36 -11.13 3.79 -2.71
N ASP A 37 -12.44 3.72 -2.52
CA ASP A 37 -13.28 4.89 -2.23
C ASP A 37 -12.74 5.67 -1.01
N ILE A 38 -12.56 6.97 -1.20
CA ILE A 38 -12.05 7.87 -0.17
C ILE A 38 -13.23 8.38 0.65
N VAL A 39 -13.40 7.83 1.85
CA VAL A 39 -14.44 8.25 2.80
C VAL A 39 -14.04 9.51 3.55
N ASP A 40 -12.78 9.59 4.01
CA ASP A 40 -12.18 10.77 4.61
C ASP A 40 -11.00 11.26 3.75
N PRO A 41 -11.10 12.40 3.06
CA PRO A 41 -10.02 12.92 2.22
C PRO A 41 -8.79 13.36 3.01
N GLU A 42 -8.89 13.52 4.32
CA GLU A 42 -7.76 13.87 5.19
C GLU A 42 -7.12 12.63 5.84
N ASP A 43 -7.73 11.44 5.73
CA ASP A 43 -7.19 10.19 6.28
C ASP A 43 -7.71 8.97 5.50
N TYR A 44 -6.92 8.52 4.52
CA TYR A 44 -7.28 7.38 3.67
C TYR A 44 -6.07 6.51 3.33
N CYS A 45 -6.34 5.28 2.87
CA CYS A 45 -5.30 4.38 2.41
C CYS A 45 -5.28 4.31 0.88
N THR A 46 -4.08 4.18 0.35
CA THR A 46 -3.81 3.76 -1.03
C THR A 46 -3.02 2.45 -0.98
N TYR A 47 -3.13 1.64 -2.03
CA TYR A 47 -2.51 0.33 -2.07
C TYR A 47 -1.72 0.14 -3.36
N MET A 48 -0.75 -0.76 -3.34
CA MET A 48 0.00 -1.16 -4.51
C MET A 48 -0.01 -2.69 -4.63
N TRP A 49 -0.60 -3.18 -5.71
CA TRP A 49 -0.55 -4.59 -6.07
C TRP A 49 0.71 -4.87 -6.86
N ILE A 50 1.52 -5.81 -6.39
CA ILE A 50 2.85 -6.09 -6.92
C ILE A 50 2.93 -7.55 -7.37
N LYS A 51 3.39 -7.74 -8.61
CA LYS A 51 4.01 -8.99 -9.06
C LYS A 51 5.52 -8.81 -9.00
N ALA A 52 6.16 -9.58 -8.15
CA ALA A 52 7.61 -9.69 -8.07
C ALA A 52 8.08 -11.07 -8.55
N LEU A 53 9.37 -11.26 -8.75
CA LEU A 53 9.94 -12.59 -9.03
C LEU A 53 9.66 -13.57 -7.88
N GLN A 54 9.53 -13.06 -6.66
CA GLN A 54 9.28 -13.83 -5.44
C GLN A 54 7.81 -14.26 -5.29
N GLY A 55 6.87 -13.60 -5.97
CA GLY A 55 5.44 -13.85 -5.77
C GLY A 55 4.58 -12.60 -5.96
N PHE A 56 3.43 -12.58 -5.30
CA PHE A 56 2.47 -11.49 -5.37
C PHE A 56 2.24 -10.86 -4.00
N PHE A 57 2.26 -9.54 -3.96
CA PHE A 57 2.32 -8.79 -2.72
C PHE A 57 1.40 -7.57 -2.78
N LEU A 58 0.84 -7.20 -1.63
CA LEU A 58 0.08 -5.97 -1.46
C LEU A 58 0.82 -5.04 -0.52
N LEU A 59 1.13 -3.84 -0.98
CA LEU A 59 1.57 -2.75 -0.13
C LEU A 59 0.40 -1.83 0.21
N ARG A 60 0.47 -1.19 1.37
CA ARG A 60 -0.45 -0.14 1.82
C ARG A 60 0.35 1.10 2.19
N GLN A 61 -0.14 2.27 1.81
CA GLN A 61 0.32 3.57 2.28
C GLN A 61 -0.87 4.36 2.80
N ARG A 62 -0.73 4.91 4.01
CA ARG A 62 -1.71 5.85 4.56
C ARG A 62 -1.40 7.26 4.05
N ILE A 63 -2.42 8.01 3.67
CA ILE A 63 -2.36 9.43 3.36
C ILE A 63 -3.08 10.14 4.50
N CYS A 64 -2.38 11.02 5.19
CA CYS A 64 -2.85 11.69 6.40
C CYS A 64 -2.57 13.18 6.27
N ALA A 65 -3.59 14.02 6.39
CA ALA A 65 -3.52 15.46 6.11
C ALA A 65 -2.85 15.79 4.76
N ARG A 66 -3.16 14.98 3.73
CA ARG A 66 -2.56 15.03 2.38
C ARG A 66 -1.07 14.67 2.30
N GLU A 67 -0.48 14.21 3.40
CA GLU A 67 0.90 13.75 3.43
C GLU A 67 0.97 12.22 3.35
N PRO A 68 1.69 11.68 2.35
CA PRO A 68 1.93 10.25 2.26
C PRO A 68 2.84 9.78 3.40
N GLN A 69 2.38 8.78 4.14
CA GLN A 69 3.16 8.10 5.17
C GLN A 69 4.02 6.99 4.55
N ASP A 70 4.73 6.22 5.37
CA ASP A 70 5.52 5.08 4.89
C ASP A 70 4.65 4.02 4.21
N TRP A 71 5.24 3.30 3.26
CA TRP A 71 4.67 2.08 2.71
C TRP A 71 4.89 0.91 3.66
N PHE A 72 3.90 0.01 3.72
CA PHE A 72 3.98 -1.25 4.45
C PHE A 72 3.62 -2.41 3.53
N LEU A 73 4.42 -3.48 3.55
CA LEU A 73 4.02 -4.77 3.02
C LEU A 73 3.00 -5.37 3.99
N VAL A 74 1.74 -5.47 3.54
CA VAL A 74 0.60 -5.88 4.39
C VAL A 74 0.16 -7.33 4.16
N GLN A 75 0.45 -7.86 2.97
CA GLN A 75 0.01 -9.19 2.57
C GLN A 75 0.88 -9.79 1.46
N GLU A 76 1.16 -11.07 1.59
CA GLU A 76 1.57 -11.94 0.50
C GLU A 76 0.35 -12.73 0.02
N VAL A 77 0.16 -12.80 -1.30
CA VAL A 77 -0.96 -13.50 -1.92
C VAL A 77 -0.43 -14.71 -2.68
N LEU A 78 -0.81 -15.89 -2.21
CA LEU A 78 -0.46 -17.15 -2.84
C LEU A 78 -1.55 -17.56 -3.83
N PRO A 79 -1.26 -17.62 -5.14
CA PRO A 79 -2.25 -18.09 -6.11
C PRO A 79 -2.50 -19.59 -5.91
N ALA A 80 -3.76 -20.01 -6.02
CA ALA A 80 -4.12 -21.43 -5.90
C ALA A 80 -3.58 -22.28 -7.07
N ILE A 81 -3.44 -21.65 -8.25
CA ILE A 81 -2.91 -22.25 -9.47
C ILE A 81 -1.88 -21.27 -10.04
N ASN A 82 -0.75 -21.79 -10.51
CA ASN A 82 0.28 -20.97 -11.14
C ASN A 82 -0.19 -20.52 -12.54
N ASP A 83 -0.98 -19.45 -12.58
CA ASP A 83 -1.56 -18.87 -13.79
C ASP A 83 -0.86 -17.54 -14.13
N PRO A 84 -0.29 -17.38 -15.34
CA PRO A 84 0.27 -16.11 -15.82
C PRO A 84 -0.70 -14.93 -15.77
N ALA A 85 -2.01 -15.18 -15.92
CA ALA A 85 -3.08 -14.19 -15.91
C ALA A 85 -3.47 -13.74 -14.49
N PHE A 86 -3.05 -14.48 -13.44
CA PHE A 86 -3.45 -14.24 -12.06
C PHE A 86 -3.31 -12.78 -11.62
N PHE A 87 -2.25 -12.10 -12.07
CA PHE A 87 -2.04 -10.70 -11.72
C PHE A 87 -3.23 -9.80 -12.10
N PHE A 88 -3.78 -10.00 -13.29
CA PHE A 88 -4.86 -9.19 -13.83
C PHE A 88 -6.20 -9.63 -13.25
N ASP A 89 -6.45 -10.93 -13.18
CA ASP A 89 -7.73 -11.45 -12.67
C ASP A 89 -7.92 -11.13 -11.18
N TYR A 90 -6.83 -11.18 -10.39
CA TYR A 90 -6.87 -10.86 -8.97
C TYR A 90 -6.96 -9.35 -8.72
N TRP A 91 -6.36 -8.54 -9.61
CA TRP A 91 -6.43 -7.08 -9.54
C TRP A 91 -7.87 -6.58 -9.57
N ASP A 92 -8.69 -7.09 -10.50
CA ASP A 92 -10.09 -6.66 -10.64
C ASP A 92 -10.88 -6.97 -9.36
N ARG A 93 -10.60 -8.11 -8.71
CA ARG A 93 -11.25 -8.52 -7.45
C ARG A 93 -10.76 -7.75 -6.23
N LEU A 94 -9.49 -7.31 -6.23
CA LEU A 94 -8.90 -6.55 -5.12
C LEU A 94 -9.60 -5.21 -4.94
N GLY A 95 -9.93 -4.51 -6.03
CA GLY A 95 -10.63 -3.22 -5.98
C GLY A 95 -11.98 -3.33 -5.25
N GLU A 96 -12.77 -4.36 -5.58
CA GLU A 96 -14.05 -4.64 -4.92
C GLU A 96 -13.86 -4.98 -3.44
N THR A 97 -12.89 -5.84 -3.14
CA THR A 97 -12.62 -6.29 -1.77
C THR A 97 -12.20 -5.13 -0.88
N LEU A 98 -11.26 -4.29 -1.33
CA LEU A 98 -10.74 -3.17 -0.56
C LEU A 98 -11.77 -2.06 -0.36
N SER A 99 -12.72 -1.90 -1.28
CA SER A 99 -13.82 -0.94 -1.15
C SER A 99 -14.90 -1.38 -0.15
N SER A 100 -14.96 -2.68 0.16
CA SER A 100 -15.88 -3.24 1.15
C SER A 100 -15.36 -3.19 2.60
N VAL A 101 -14.08 -2.86 2.80
CA VAL A 101 -13.46 -2.78 4.13
C VAL A 101 -13.82 -1.41 4.75
N PRO A 102 -14.48 -1.37 5.93
CA PRO A 102 -14.78 -0.10 6.58
C PRO A 102 -13.50 0.67 6.90
N PRO A 103 -13.48 2.01 6.70
CA PRO A 103 -12.37 2.86 7.10
C PRO A 103 -12.25 2.82 8.62
N GLY A 104 -11.37 1.98 9.16
CA GLY A 104 -11.32 1.76 10.61
C GLY A 104 -10.53 0.54 11.07
N ILE A 105 -10.18 -0.39 10.17
CA ILE A 105 -9.23 -1.48 10.48
C ILE A 105 -7.78 -1.05 10.15
N SER A 106 -7.47 0.23 10.30
CA SER A 106 -6.09 0.70 10.40
C SER A 106 -5.61 0.44 11.84
N PRO A 107 -4.39 -0.07 12.05
CA PRO A 107 -3.83 -0.19 13.39
C PRO A 107 -3.90 1.15 14.14
N PRO A 108 -4.14 1.16 15.45
CA PRO A 108 -4.45 2.36 16.20
C PRO A 108 -3.16 3.08 16.60
N GLU A 109 -2.40 3.67 15.67
CA GLU A 109 -1.34 4.59 16.06
C GLU A 109 -1.41 5.91 15.30
N SER A 110 -1.74 6.94 16.08
CA SER A 110 -1.75 8.35 15.73
C SER A 110 -2.84 8.75 14.73
N ARG A 111 -3.95 9.27 15.29
CA ARG A 111 -4.80 10.23 14.55
C ARG A 111 -3.87 11.28 13.95
N CYS A 112 -4.12 11.69 12.71
CA CYS A 112 -3.45 12.86 12.14
C CYS A 112 -3.51 13.99 13.17
N PRO A 113 -2.39 14.60 13.58
CA PRO A 113 -2.47 15.81 14.36
C PRO A 113 -3.28 16.80 13.51
N ARG A 114 -4.50 17.14 13.96
CA ARG A 114 -5.27 18.21 13.32
C ARG A 114 -4.34 19.41 13.30
N SER A 115 -4.08 19.95 12.12
CA SER A 115 -3.42 21.24 11.98
C SER A 115 -4.25 22.26 12.76
N THR A 116 -3.85 22.55 13.99
CA THR A 116 -4.33 23.71 14.70
C THR A 116 -3.85 24.90 13.90
N GLY A 117 -4.76 25.54 13.18
CA GLY A 117 -4.49 26.77 12.45
C GLY A 117 -3.74 27.73 13.37
N ALA A 118 -2.53 28.09 12.97
CA ALA A 118 -1.77 29.12 13.65
C ALA A 118 -2.52 30.43 13.44
N ASP A 119 -3.12 30.95 14.52
CA ASP A 119 -3.54 32.33 14.62
C ASP A 119 -2.39 33.22 14.17
N SER A 120 -2.63 34.03 13.14
CA SER A 120 -1.74 35.11 12.75
C SER A 120 -1.96 36.26 13.73
N PRO A 121 -0.94 36.74 14.46
CA PRO A 121 -1.08 37.98 15.20
C PRO A 121 -1.02 39.16 14.22
N GLU A 122 -2.03 40.02 14.31
CA GLU A 122 -2.10 41.36 13.70
C GLU A 122 -0.97 42.29 14.20
#